data_AF-A0A3S4TGJ6-F1
#
_entry.id   AF-A0A3S4TGJ6-F1
#
_cell.length_a   1.000
_cell.length_b   1.000
_cell.length_c   1.000
_cell.angle_alpha   90.00
_cell.angle_beta   90.00
_cell.angle_gamma   90.00
#
_symmetry.space_group_name_H-M   'P 1'
#
loop_
_entity.id
_entity.type
_entity.pdbx_description
1 polymer ?
#
loop_
_entity_poly.entity_id
_entity_poly.type
_entity_poly.pdbx_seq_one_letter_code
_entity_poly.pdbx_strand_id
1 'polypeptide(L)'
;MKENFSHLKDKVIEQGLCTRCGICVGICPVRVLALDSNRYPTLSDKCISCGLCNACCPGADVDFPALAKEAGGTDYDYDDVQGSIEHNYVSHPASTEVRHSGASGG
;
A
#
# COMPACT_ATOMS: atom_id res chain seq x y z
N MET A 1 -10.97 21.04 -0.47
CA MET A 1 -9.50 20.94 -0.40
C MET A 1 -8.95 20.96 -1.81
N LYS A 2 -7.73 21.47 -2.04
CA LYS A 2 -7.09 21.39 -3.37
C LYS A 2 -6.37 20.06 -3.46
N GLU A 3 -6.93 19.09 -4.17
CA GLU A 3 -6.28 17.82 -4.43
C GLU A 3 -5.16 18.03 -5.46
N ASN A 4 -3.92 18.03 -5.02
CA ASN A 4 -2.73 18.18 -5.85
C ASN A 4 -1.60 17.29 -5.31
N PHE A 5 -0.41 17.37 -5.91
CA PHE A 5 0.69 16.53 -5.47
C PHE A 5 1.13 16.79 -4.01
N SER A 6 1.07 18.04 -3.53
CA SER A 6 1.37 18.34 -2.12
C SER A 6 0.40 17.62 -1.19
N HIS A 7 -0.90 17.59 -1.52
CA HIS A 7 -1.88 16.84 -0.74
C HIS A 7 -1.54 15.34 -0.67
N LEU A 8 -1.19 14.74 -1.81
CA LEU A 8 -0.76 13.33 -1.89
C LEU A 8 0.49 13.08 -1.02
N LYS A 9 1.45 14.00 -1.08
CA LYS A 9 2.69 13.91 -0.30
C LYS A 9 2.40 13.89 1.20
N ASP A 10 1.60 14.84 1.67
CA ASP A 10 1.30 15.00 3.09
C ASP A 10 0.44 13.83 3.63
N LYS A 11 -0.54 13.37 2.82
CA LYS A 11 -1.53 12.37 3.26
C LYS A 11 -1.13 10.91 3.04
N VAL A 12 -0.25 10.63 2.09
CA VAL A 12 0.11 9.24 1.75
C VAL A 12 1.59 9.00 1.92
N ILE A 13 2.44 9.87 1.38
CA ILE A 13 3.89 9.63 1.37
C ILE A 13 4.47 9.80 2.77
N GLU A 14 4.21 10.94 3.41
CA GLU A 14 4.71 11.26 4.75
C GLU A 14 4.05 10.43 5.85
N GLN A 15 2.86 9.86 5.58
CA GLN A 15 2.20 8.92 6.47
C GLN A 15 2.72 7.47 6.32
N GLY A 16 3.68 7.21 5.43
CA GLY A 16 4.22 5.86 5.22
C GLY A 16 3.33 4.92 4.42
N LEU A 17 2.19 5.39 3.89
CA LEU A 17 1.21 4.59 3.15
C LEU A 17 1.61 4.36 1.68
N CYS A 18 2.64 5.06 1.18
CA CYS A 18 3.08 4.95 -0.21
C CYS A 18 3.83 3.63 -0.48
N THR A 19 3.23 2.74 -1.27
CA THR A 19 3.82 1.46 -1.71
C THR A 19 4.77 1.58 -2.91
N ARG A 20 5.08 2.81 -3.35
CA ARG A 20 6.05 3.11 -4.44
C ARG A 20 5.67 2.48 -5.78
N CYS A 21 4.37 2.26 -6.04
CA CYS A 21 3.86 1.64 -7.25
C CYS A 21 4.04 2.48 -8.53
N GLY A 22 4.18 3.81 -8.41
CA GLY A 22 4.43 4.72 -9.53
C GLY A 22 3.20 5.11 -10.36
N ILE A 23 1.97 4.74 -9.96
CA ILE A 23 0.77 5.09 -10.72
C ILE A 23 0.57 6.61 -10.87
N CYS A 24 0.93 7.38 -9.84
CA CYS A 24 0.87 8.84 -9.86
C CYS A 24 1.77 9.47 -10.94
N VAL A 25 2.92 8.84 -11.22
CA VAL A 25 3.82 9.25 -12.30
C VAL A 25 3.17 8.97 -13.66
N GLY A 26 2.63 7.77 -13.84
CA GLY A 26 1.99 7.35 -15.09
C GLY A 26 0.74 8.16 -15.44
N ILE A 27 -0.09 8.52 -14.46
CA ILE A 27 -1.34 9.25 -14.68
C ILE A 27 -1.14 10.76 -14.89
N CYS A 28 0.05 11.29 -14.59
CA CYS A 28 0.30 12.73 -14.63
C CYS A 28 0.19 13.27 -16.06
N PRO A 29 -0.83 14.09 -16.39
CA PRO A 29 -1.09 14.49 -17.78
C PRO A 29 -0.01 15.43 -18.34
N VAL A 30 0.69 16.15 -17.46
CA VAL A 30 1.79 17.05 -17.79
C VAL A 30 3.17 16.45 -17.53
N ARG A 31 3.23 15.16 -17.10
CA ARG A 31 4.47 14.40 -16.90
C ARG A 31 5.53 15.09 -16.03
N VAL A 32 5.09 15.79 -14.99
CA VAL A 32 5.97 16.53 -14.05
C VAL A 32 6.33 15.74 -12.79
N LEU A 33 5.99 14.45 -12.75
CA LEU A 33 6.31 13.55 -11.65
C LEU A 33 7.32 12.50 -12.11
N ALA A 34 8.28 12.20 -11.25
CA ALA A 34 9.29 11.15 -11.46
C ALA A 34 9.54 10.38 -10.17
N LEU A 35 10.09 9.17 -10.27
CA LEU A 35 10.53 8.41 -9.09
C LEU A 35 11.99 8.78 -8.76
N ASP A 36 12.28 9.06 -7.50
CA ASP A 36 13.64 9.29 -7.02
C ASP A 36 14.44 7.98 -6.85
N SER A 37 15.67 8.07 -6.34
CA SER A 37 16.54 6.91 -6.09
C SER A 37 15.94 5.89 -5.11
N ASN A 38 15.08 6.35 -4.20
CA ASN A 38 14.39 5.51 -3.22
C ASN A 38 13.01 5.04 -3.73
N ARG A 39 12.68 5.35 -4.98
CA ARG A 39 11.42 5.04 -5.67
C ARG A 39 10.21 5.81 -5.13
N TYR A 40 10.41 6.92 -4.42
CA TYR A 40 9.32 7.82 -4.06
C TYR A 40 9.01 8.79 -5.20
N PRO A 41 7.73 9.12 -5.44
CA PRO A 41 7.38 10.12 -6.44
C PRO A 41 7.79 11.52 -5.97
N THR A 42 8.35 12.30 -6.88
CA THR A 42 8.84 13.67 -6.67
C THR A 42 8.41 14.55 -7.84
N LEU A 43 8.28 15.86 -7.59
CA LEU A 43 8.03 16.84 -8.65
C LEU A 43 9.34 17.20 -9.36
N SER A 44 9.37 17.03 -10.68
CA SER A 44 10.46 17.50 -11.53
C SER A 44 10.18 18.88 -12.14
N ASP A 45 8.91 19.30 -12.19
CA ASP A 45 8.47 20.56 -12.78
C ASP A 45 7.12 21.01 -12.17
N LYS A 46 6.48 22.04 -12.74
CA LYS A 46 5.30 22.72 -12.18
C LYS A 46 4.04 21.86 -12.25
N CYS A 47 3.50 21.53 -11.07
CA CYS A 47 2.19 20.90 -10.93
C CYS A 47 1.05 21.84 -11.35
N ILE A 48 0.14 21.35 -12.21
CA ILE A 48 -1.08 22.08 -12.62
C ILE A 48 -2.27 21.88 -11.66
N SER A 49 -2.08 21.16 -10.55
CA SER A 49 -3.13 20.88 -9.55
C SER A 49 -4.39 20.18 -10.10
N CYS A 50 -4.22 19.20 -10.99
CA CYS A 50 -5.34 18.44 -11.57
C CYS A 50 -5.93 17.34 -10.68
N GLY A 51 -5.32 17.00 -9.55
CA GLY A 51 -5.84 16.02 -8.58
C GLY A 51 -5.73 14.54 -8.95
N LEU A 52 -5.50 14.19 -10.22
CA LEU A 52 -5.47 12.79 -10.68
C LEU A 52 -4.55 11.86 -9.88
N CYS A 53 -3.42 12.36 -9.40
CA CYS A 53 -2.50 11.57 -8.59
C CYS A 53 -3.06 11.18 -7.21
N ASN A 54 -4.02 11.94 -6.66
CA ASN A 54 -4.74 11.58 -5.44
C ASN A 54 -5.83 10.57 -5.77
N ALA A 55 -6.67 10.88 -6.75
CA ALA A 55 -7.80 10.04 -7.15
C ALA A 55 -7.40 8.61 -7.56
N CYS A 56 -6.21 8.43 -8.15
CA CYS A 56 -5.72 7.09 -8.52
C CYS A 56 -4.90 6.41 -7.42
N CYS A 57 -4.58 7.08 -6.32
CA CYS A 57 -3.69 6.54 -5.31
C CYS A 57 -4.47 5.61 -4.38
N PRO A 58 -4.18 4.30 -4.35
CA PRO A 58 -4.89 3.39 -3.45
C PRO A 58 -4.67 3.79 -1.99
N GLY A 59 -3.48 4.28 -1.63
CA GLY A 59 -3.17 4.71 -0.27
C GLY A 59 -3.82 6.03 0.18
N ALA A 60 -4.53 6.75 -0.70
CA ALA A 60 -5.21 7.99 -0.33
C ALA A 60 -6.56 7.76 0.38
N ASP A 61 -7.21 6.63 0.13
CA ASP A 61 -8.61 6.38 0.54
C ASP A 61 -8.83 5.05 1.28
N VAL A 62 -7.76 4.37 1.75
CA VAL A 62 -7.98 3.15 2.56
C VAL A 62 -8.29 3.54 4.01
N ASP A 63 -9.57 3.53 4.35
CA ASP A 63 -10.03 3.55 5.74
C ASP A 63 -9.85 2.15 6.35
N PHE A 64 -8.63 1.83 6.78
CA PHE A 64 -8.29 0.55 7.39
C PHE A 64 -9.17 0.22 8.61
N PRO A 65 -9.48 1.16 9.53
CA PRO A 65 -10.45 0.90 10.61
C PRO A 65 -11.84 0.48 10.11
N ALA A 66 -12.39 1.17 9.11
CA ALA A 66 -13.70 0.79 8.54
C ALA A 66 -13.63 -0.58 7.85
N LEU A 67 -12.58 -0.84 7.07
CA LEU A 67 -12.35 -2.11 6.39
C LEU A 67 -12.21 -3.28 7.37
N ALA A 68 -11.46 -3.09 8.46
CA ALA A 68 -11.29 -4.10 9.50
C ALA A 68 -12.63 -4.50 10.12
N LYS A 69 -13.47 -3.50 10.42
CA LYS A 69 -14.81 -3.71 10.95
C LYS A 69 -15.73 -4.44 9.96
N GLU A 70 -15.65 -4.11 8.68
CA GLU A 70 -16.41 -4.79 7.62
C GLU A 70 -15.96 -6.25 7.44
N ALA A 71 -14.65 -6.51 7.51
CA ALA A 71 -14.07 -7.85 7.43
C ALA A 71 -14.35 -8.73 8.66
N GLY A 72 -15.12 -8.25 9.64
CA GLY A 72 -15.40 -8.96 10.89
C GLY A 72 -14.27 -8.92 11.91
N GLY A 73 -13.24 -8.10 11.65
CA GLY A 73 -12.18 -7.79 12.59
C GLY A 73 -12.63 -6.83 13.70
N THR A 74 -11.75 -6.65 14.68
CA THR A 74 -11.91 -5.68 15.77
C THR A 74 -11.28 -4.33 15.40
N ASP A 75 -10.90 -3.52 16.40
CA ASP A 75 -10.10 -2.32 16.20
C ASP A 75 -8.83 -2.61 15.38
N TYR A 76 -8.54 -1.76 14.39
CA TYR A 76 -7.36 -1.89 13.54
C TYR A 76 -6.12 -1.37 14.26
N ASP A 77 -5.15 -2.25 14.48
CA ASP A 77 -3.83 -1.90 15.01
C ASP A 77 -2.86 -1.67 13.84
N TYR A 78 -2.30 -0.46 13.75
CA TYR A 78 -1.33 -0.10 12.69
C TYR A 78 0.04 -0.76 12.89
N ASP A 79 0.34 -1.27 14.09
CA ASP A 79 1.61 -1.94 14.39
C ASP A 79 1.52 -3.48 14.19
N ASP A 80 0.31 -4.04 14.04
CA ASP A 80 0.09 -5.46 13.78
C ASP A 80 0.05 -5.78 12.28
N VAL A 81 1.14 -6.36 11.78
CA VAL A 81 1.27 -6.78 10.38
C VAL A 81 0.45 -8.02 10.01
N GLN A 82 -0.08 -8.75 11.00
CA GLN A 82 -0.87 -9.96 10.76
C GLN A 82 -2.35 -9.63 10.53
N GLY A 83 -2.84 -8.54 11.12
CA GLY A 83 -4.24 -8.13 11.04
C GLY A 83 -5.20 -9.08 11.78
N SER A 84 -6.49 -9.01 11.46
CA SER A 84 -7.50 -9.84 12.11
C SER A 84 -7.47 -11.29 11.61
N ILE A 85 -7.03 -12.21 12.46
CA ILE A 85 -6.97 -13.64 12.19
C ILE A 85 -8.02 -14.36 13.04
N GLU A 86 -8.96 -15.05 12.40
CA GLU A 86 -9.90 -15.92 13.12
C GLU A 86 -9.22 -17.23 13.55
N HIS A 87 -8.56 -17.90 12.60
CA HIS A 87 -7.82 -19.13 12.83
C HIS A 87 -6.55 -19.21 11.99
N ASN A 88 -5.46 -19.66 12.60
CA ASN A 88 -4.21 -19.99 11.91
C ASN A 88 -3.91 -21.49 12.10
N TYR A 89 -3.76 -22.21 11.00
CA TYR A 89 -3.45 -23.64 11.03
C TYR A 89 -2.13 -23.89 10.34
N VAL A 90 -1.23 -24.60 11.02
CA VAL A 90 -0.02 -25.13 10.42
C VAL A 90 -0.26 -26.60 10.12
N SER A 91 -0.10 -26.99 8.85
CA SER A 91 -0.15 -28.40 8.44
C SER A 91 1.19 -28.81 7.85
N HIS A 92 1.50 -30.09 7.95
CA HIS A 92 2.69 -30.67 7.37
C HIS A 92 2.40 -32.12 6.94
N PRO A 93 3.21 -32.69 6.04
CA PRO A 93 3.09 -34.10 5.67
C PRO A 93 3.16 -35.03 6.91
N ALA A 94 2.31 -36.06 6.92
CA ALA A 94 2.34 -37.10 7.95
C ALA A 94 3.61 -37.95 7.88
N SER A 95 4.12 -38.17 6.65
CA SER A 95 5.42 -38.81 6.43
C SER A 95 6.56 -37.85 6.76
N THR A 96 7.46 -38.29 7.64
CA THR A 96 8.67 -37.55 8.03
C THR A 96 9.66 -37.42 6.87
N GLU A 97 9.78 -38.44 6.02
CA GLU A 97 10.63 -38.38 4.83
C GLU A 97 10.18 -37.25 3.90
N VAL A 98 8.89 -37.18 3.59
CA VAL A 98 8.32 -36.13 2.73
C VAL A 98 8.48 -34.75 3.36
N ARG A 99 8.29 -34.64 4.68
CA ARG A 99 8.46 -33.38 5.41
C ARG A 99 9.87 -32.80 5.29
N HIS A 100 10.89 -33.66 5.35
CA HIS A 100 12.29 -33.22 5.35
C HIS A 100 12.93 -33.19 3.95
N SER A 101 12.33 -33.84 2.96
CA SER A 101 12.81 -33.86 1.57
C SER A 101 12.08 -32.89 0.64
N GLY A 102 10.93 -32.34 1.07
CA GLY A 102 10.21 -31.31 0.33
C GLY A 102 10.96 -29.99 0.29
N ALA A 103 10.95 -29.31 -0.86
CA ALA A 103 11.38 -27.92 -0.93
C ALA A 103 10.35 -27.04 -0.18
N SER A 104 10.83 -26.16 0.71
CA SER A 104 9.95 -25.22 1.41
C SER A 104 9.39 -24.22 0.39
N GLY A 105 8.10 -24.35 0.13
CA GLY A 105 7.39 -23.45 -0.76
C GLY A 105 5.91 -23.79 -0.78
N GLY A 106 5.16 -23.21 0.16
CA GLY A 106 3.69 -23.19 0.18
C GLY A 106 3.03 -24.54 0.29
#